data_AF-W7DD32-F1
#
_entry.id   AF-W7DD32-F1
#
_cell.length_a   1.000
_cell.length_b   1.000
_cell.length_c   1.000
_cell.angle_alpha   90.00
_cell.angle_beta   90.00
_cell.angle_gamma   90.00
#
_symmetry.space_group_name_H-M   'P 1'
#
loop_
_entity.id
_entity.type
_entity.pdbx_description
1 polymer ?
#
loop_
_entity_poly.entity_id
_entity_poly.type
_entity_poly.pdbx_seq_one_letter_code
_entity_poly.pdbx_strand_id
1 'polypeptide(L)'
;MIVRKARRYIKLNYQIRNFNEWSKLKQYLLYAYLKQNGFKTREDLDKLIGFIRSEYGHFEENKKRNLLGMIMSVFIAVFLAIFGGSFLIQVEDFKNRTIFTLIILFLAVLLHYLGKMMEQFFRHFTKKEARQSFQLIQQIILIQMILLTSENTEYHPFLAIEKKVQENPFLQEIILSKSFL
;
A
#
# COMPACT_ATOMS: atom_id res chain seq x y z
N MET A 1 -7.14 -13.73 -13.78
CA MET A 1 -7.35 -14.08 -15.20
C MET A 1 -7.31 -12.87 -16.14
N ILE A 2 -7.87 -11.72 -15.74
CA ILE A 2 -7.93 -10.46 -16.51
C ILE A 2 -6.55 -9.92 -16.88
N VAL A 3 -5.61 -9.87 -15.92
CA VAL A 3 -4.24 -9.35 -16.14
C VAL A 3 -3.46 -10.13 -17.22
N ARG A 4 -3.67 -11.45 -17.32
CA ARG A 4 -3.03 -12.29 -18.35
C ARG A 4 -3.61 -12.02 -19.74
N LYS A 5 -4.94 -11.83 -19.84
CA LYS A 5 -5.61 -11.49 -21.10
C LYS A 5 -5.19 -10.10 -21.58
N ALA A 6 -5.16 -9.10 -20.68
CA ALA A 6 -4.68 -7.76 -20.98
C ALA A 6 -3.21 -7.78 -21.44
N ARG A 7 -2.33 -8.50 -20.74
CA ARG A 7 -0.91 -8.62 -21.13
C ARG A 7 -0.73 -9.28 -22.51
N ARG A 8 -1.57 -10.26 -22.87
CA ARG A 8 -1.54 -10.92 -24.18
C ARG A 8 -2.07 -10.00 -25.28
N TYR A 9 -3.15 -9.27 -25.02
CA TYR A 9 -3.67 -8.24 -25.93
C TYR A 9 -2.63 -7.14 -26.18
N ILE A 10 -1.94 -6.70 -25.12
CA ILE A 10 -0.88 -5.70 -25.25
C ILE A 10 0.34 -6.25 -26.01
N LYS A 11 0.70 -7.51 -25.81
CA LYS A 11 1.82 -8.11 -26.57
C LYS A 11 1.50 -8.28 -28.06
N LEU A 12 0.27 -8.65 -28.39
CA LEU A 12 -0.14 -8.98 -29.77
C LEU A 12 -0.43 -7.74 -30.62
N ASN A 13 -1.06 -6.70 -30.05
CA ASN A 13 -1.45 -5.52 -30.82
C ASN A 13 -0.41 -4.39 -30.83
N TYR A 14 0.60 -4.43 -29.95
CA TYR A 14 1.48 -3.28 -29.71
C TYR A 14 2.95 -3.55 -30.10
N GLN A 15 3.21 -4.68 -30.78
CA GLN A 15 4.52 -5.08 -31.33
C GLN A 15 5.70 -4.84 -30.37
N ILE A 16 5.49 -5.06 -29.06
CA ILE A 16 6.53 -4.89 -28.05
C ILE A 16 7.47 -6.08 -28.20
N ARG A 17 8.57 -5.88 -28.92
CA ARG A 17 9.45 -6.96 -29.38
C ARG A 17 10.29 -7.53 -28.24
N ASN A 18 10.60 -6.72 -27.21
CA ASN A 18 11.50 -7.12 -26.14
C ASN A 18 11.11 -6.59 -24.74
N PHE A 19 11.69 -7.18 -23.70
CA PHE A 19 11.46 -6.80 -22.30
C PHE A 19 11.94 -5.37 -21.98
N ASN A 20 12.93 -4.87 -22.72
CA ASN A 20 13.47 -3.52 -22.54
C ASN A 20 12.46 -2.45 -22.98
N GLU A 21 11.83 -2.62 -24.15
CA GLU A 21 10.75 -1.77 -24.65
C GLU A 21 9.55 -1.78 -23.69
N TRP A 22 9.21 -2.93 -23.10
CA TRP A 22 8.15 -3.02 -22.10
C TRP A 22 8.46 -2.19 -20.85
N SER A 23 9.71 -2.26 -20.37
CA SER A 23 10.16 -1.47 -19.22
C SER A 23 10.10 0.03 -19.51
N LYS A 24 10.60 0.44 -20.68
CA LYS A 24 10.55 1.83 -21.15
C LYS A 24 9.12 2.34 -21.33
N LEU A 25 8.22 1.52 -21.86
CA LEU A 25 6.80 1.85 -21.99
C LEU A 25 6.16 2.11 -20.63
N LYS A 26 6.40 1.23 -19.64
CA LYS A 26 5.90 1.44 -18.28
C LYS A 26 6.41 2.74 -17.65
N GLN A 27 7.71 2.99 -17.76
CA GLN A 27 8.32 4.22 -17.25
C GLN A 27 7.74 5.46 -17.94
N TYR A 28 7.55 5.40 -19.26
CA TYR A 28 6.96 6.50 -20.02
C TYR A 28 5.49 6.74 -19.63
N LEU A 29 4.68 5.69 -19.50
CA LEU A 29 3.27 5.85 -19.10
C LEU A 29 3.15 6.49 -17.73
N LEU A 30 3.99 6.08 -16.77
CA LEU A 30 4.05 6.72 -15.45
C LEU A 30 4.49 8.18 -15.57
N TYR A 31 5.56 8.47 -16.33
CA TYR A 31 6.03 9.84 -16.55
C TYR A 31 4.97 10.72 -17.20
N ALA A 32 4.30 10.25 -18.25
CA ALA A 32 3.26 10.98 -18.96
C ALA A 32 2.05 11.25 -18.07
N TYR A 33 1.64 10.27 -17.25
CA TYR A 33 0.60 10.45 -16.25
C TYR A 33 0.99 11.52 -15.21
N LEU A 34 2.20 11.44 -14.66
CA LEU A 34 2.71 12.42 -13.69
C LEU A 34 2.78 13.84 -14.29
N LYS A 35 3.30 13.96 -15.52
CA LYS A 35 3.39 15.21 -16.27
C LYS A 35 2.01 15.84 -16.51
N GLN A 36 1.00 15.04 -16.83
CA GLN A 36 -0.38 15.51 -17.00
C GLN A 36 -0.97 16.03 -15.69
N ASN A 37 -0.65 15.38 -14.56
CA ASN A 37 -1.12 15.77 -13.23
C ASN A 37 -0.28 16.88 -12.58
N GLY A 38 0.59 17.55 -13.33
CA GLY A 38 1.35 18.72 -12.88
C GLY A 38 2.76 18.42 -12.38
N PHE A 39 3.19 17.15 -12.32
CA PHE A 39 4.55 16.77 -11.93
C PHE A 39 5.47 16.70 -13.15
N LYS A 40 5.83 17.88 -13.67
CA LYS A 40 6.59 17.98 -14.94
C LYS A 40 8.09 18.06 -14.72
N THR A 41 8.51 18.69 -13.63
CA THR A 41 9.92 18.97 -13.34
C THR A 41 10.49 18.00 -12.32
N ARG A 42 11.82 17.94 -12.23
CA ARG A 42 12.51 17.16 -11.20
C ARG A 42 12.14 17.61 -9.79
N GLU A 43 11.96 18.92 -9.59
CA GLU A 43 11.53 19.52 -8.32
C GLU A 43 10.12 19.08 -7.92
N ASP A 44 9.19 18.98 -8.88
CA ASP A 44 7.84 18.48 -8.62
C ASP A 44 7.88 16.99 -8.21
N LEU A 45 8.72 16.21 -8.87
CA LEU A 45 8.93 14.79 -8.54
C LEU A 45 9.57 14.63 -7.15
N ASP A 46 10.47 15.53 -6.74
CA ASP A 46 11.04 15.55 -5.39
C ASP A 46 9.97 15.84 -4.33
N LYS A 47 9.07 16.80 -4.60
CA LYS A 47 7.90 17.07 -3.73
C LYS A 47 6.99 15.85 -3.63
N LEU A 48 6.75 15.15 -4.74
CA LEU A 48 5.94 13.92 -4.75
C LEU A 48 6.61 12.79 -3.94
N ILE A 49 7.93 12.60 -4.08
CA ILE A 49 8.68 11.65 -3.23
C ILE A 49 8.56 12.04 -1.76
N GLY A 50 8.71 13.33 -1.44
CA GLY A 50 8.54 13.85 -0.08
C GLY A 50 7.16 13.56 0.49
N PHE A 51 6.11 13.79 -0.31
CA PHE A 51 4.73 13.47 0.05
C PHE A 51 4.53 11.96 0.31
N ILE A 52 4.95 11.09 -0.62
CA ILE A 52 4.85 9.63 -0.45
C ILE A 52 5.64 9.17 0.78
N ARG A 53 6.82 9.74 1.03
CA ARG A 53 7.60 9.44 2.24
C ARG A 53 6.96 9.98 3.51
N SER A 54 6.26 11.11 3.49
CA SER A 54 5.54 11.58 4.68
C SER A 54 4.35 10.68 5.01
N GLU A 55 3.65 10.19 4.00
CA GLU A 55 2.44 9.37 4.20
C GLU A 55 2.78 7.91 4.56
N TYR A 56 3.89 7.38 4.03
CA TYR A 56 4.29 5.99 4.24
C TYR A 56 5.61 5.77 5.00
N GLY A 57 6.44 6.80 5.17
CA GLY A 57 7.75 6.73 5.85
C GLY A 57 7.67 6.81 7.38
N HIS A 58 6.55 7.27 7.94
CA HIS A 58 6.28 7.14 9.39
C HIS A 58 6.16 5.68 9.88
N PHE A 59 6.11 4.70 8.96
CA PHE A 59 6.04 3.29 9.34
C PHE A 59 7.39 2.68 9.78
N GLU A 60 8.52 3.32 9.47
CA GLU A 60 9.84 2.89 9.98
C GLU A 60 10.08 3.29 11.45
N GLU A 61 9.18 4.07 12.08
CA GLU A 61 9.10 4.22 13.54
C GLU A 61 8.54 2.94 14.21
N ASN A 62 9.21 1.82 13.95
CA ASN A 62 9.06 0.53 14.61
C ASN A 62 9.35 0.57 16.12
N LYS A 63 9.45 1.75 16.73
CA LYS A 63 9.58 1.95 18.19
C LYS A 63 8.26 2.33 18.88
N LYS A 64 7.26 2.85 18.14
CA LYS A 64 5.88 3.02 18.64
C LYS A 64 5.05 1.73 18.56
N ARG A 65 5.64 0.64 18.07
CA ARG A 65 5.12 -0.75 18.05
C ARG A 65 5.01 -1.32 19.46
N ASN A 66 4.10 -0.79 20.26
CA ASN A 66 3.35 -1.57 21.25
C ASN A 66 2.22 -0.76 21.87
N LEU A 67 2.06 0.53 21.57
CA LEU A 67 0.98 1.33 22.17
C LEU A 67 -0.39 0.78 21.83
N LEU A 68 -0.64 0.40 20.58
CA LEU A 68 -1.95 -0.11 20.17
C LEU A 68 -2.24 -1.50 20.77
N GLY A 69 -1.23 -2.37 20.81
CA GLY A 69 -1.33 -3.65 21.52
C GLY A 69 -1.54 -3.50 23.02
N MET A 70 -0.85 -2.53 23.63
CA MET A 70 -0.98 -2.19 25.05
C MET A 70 -2.36 -1.62 25.37
N ILE A 71 -2.85 -0.64 24.60
CA ILE A 71 -4.19 -0.05 24.74
C ILE A 71 -5.26 -1.15 24.61
N MET A 72 -5.15 -2.01 23.60
CA MET A 72 -6.08 -3.13 23.43
C MET A 72 -6.03 -4.12 24.59
N SER A 73 -4.83 -4.44 25.10
CA SER A 73 -4.68 -5.34 26.24
C SER A 73 -5.29 -4.76 27.53
N VAL A 74 -5.09 -3.46 27.77
CA VAL A 74 -5.66 -2.74 28.92
C VAL A 74 -7.17 -2.67 28.78
N PHE A 75 -7.69 -2.35 27.59
CA PHE A 75 -9.13 -2.33 27.33
C PHE A 75 -9.78 -3.68 27.59
N ILE A 76 -9.19 -4.77 27.09
CA ILE A 76 -9.68 -6.14 27.31
C ILE A 76 -9.66 -6.48 28.80
N ALA A 77 -8.57 -6.15 29.51
CA ALA A 77 -8.45 -6.42 30.94
C ALA A 77 -9.49 -5.66 31.77
N VAL A 78 -9.70 -4.37 31.49
CA VAL A 78 -10.70 -3.53 32.17
C VAL A 78 -12.12 -4.02 31.86
N PHE A 79 -12.40 -4.32 30.59
CA PHE A 79 -13.71 -4.84 30.18
C PHE A 79 -14.04 -6.15 30.90
N LEU A 80 -13.10 -7.10 30.93
CA LEU A 80 -13.25 -8.37 31.63
C LEU A 80 -13.37 -8.20 33.15
N ALA A 81 -12.64 -7.27 33.75
CA ALA A 81 -12.71 -7.00 35.19
C ALA A 81 -14.07 -6.42 35.59
N ILE A 82 -14.60 -5.47 34.80
CA ILE A 82 -15.93 -4.88 35.03
C ILE A 82 -17.01 -5.93 34.82
N PHE A 83 -16.96 -6.65 33.69
CA PHE A 83 -17.98 -7.63 33.34
C PHE A 83 -17.95 -8.85 34.26
N GLY A 84 -16.75 -9.34 34.59
CA GLY A 84 -16.58 -10.45 35.52
C GLY A 84 -16.93 -10.06 36.95
N GLY A 85 -16.56 -8.86 37.39
CA GLY A 85 -16.94 -8.35 38.70
C GLY A 85 -18.46 -8.21 38.84
N SER A 86 -19.12 -7.56 37.88
CA SER A 86 -20.57 -7.33 37.96
C SER A 86 -21.39 -8.62 37.90
N PHE A 87 -21.06 -9.55 36.97
CA PHE A 87 -21.78 -10.82 36.85
C PHE A 87 -21.50 -11.78 38.01
N LEU A 88 -20.24 -11.93 38.45
CA LEU A 88 -19.90 -12.90 39.49
C LEU A 88 -20.36 -12.47 40.88
N ILE A 89 -20.58 -11.17 41.11
CA ILE A 89 -21.14 -10.65 42.37
C ILE A 89 -22.66 -10.89 42.44
N GLN A 90 -23.37 -10.87 41.31
CA GLN A 90 -24.83 -11.05 41.27
C GLN A 90 -25.28 -12.51 41.33
N VAL A 91 -24.39 -13.48 41.08
CA VAL A 91 -24.72 -14.91 41.10
C VAL A 91 -24.45 -15.50 42.48
N GLU A 92 -25.51 -15.74 43.24
CA GLU A 92 -25.45 -16.34 44.59
C GLU A 92 -25.10 -17.83 44.58
N ASP A 93 -25.59 -18.58 43.58
CA ASP A 93 -25.34 -20.03 43.47
C ASP A 93 -23.89 -20.32 43.03
N PHE A 94 -23.14 -20.98 43.92
CA PHE A 94 -21.75 -21.36 43.72
C PHE A 94 -21.51 -22.16 42.43
N LYS A 95 -22.46 -23.05 42.08
CA LYS A 95 -22.31 -23.89 40.87
C LYS A 95 -22.36 -23.02 39.61
N ASN A 96 -23.33 -22.12 39.54
CA ASN A 96 -23.48 -21.20 38.40
C ASN A 96 -22.33 -20.20 38.34
N ARG A 97 -21.89 -19.68 39.49
CA ARG A 97 -20.74 -18.77 39.57
C ARG A 97 -19.45 -19.41 39.03
N THR A 98 -19.23 -20.69 39.32
CA THR A 98 -18.08 -21.45 38.79
C THR A 98 -18.15 -21.59 37.26
N ILE A 99 -19.32 -21.90 36.71
CA ILE A 99 -19.55 -22.01 35.27
C ILE A 99 -19.30 -20.68 34.56
N PHE A 100 -19.86 -19.58 35.07
CA PHE A 100 -19.64 -18.25 34.50
C PHE A 100 -18.17 -17.82 34.55
N THR A 101 -17.47 -18.14 35.64
CA THR A 101 -16.03 -17.85 35.76
C THR A 101 -15.24 -18.56 34.65
N LEU A 102 -15.54 -19.84 34.36
CA LEU A 102 -14.90 -20.58 33.27
C LEU A 102 -15.21 -19.97 31.89
N ILE A 103 -16.46 -19.55 31.66
CA ILE A 103 -16.86 -18.90 30.40
C ILE A 103 -16.10 -17.57 30.21
N ILE A 104 -16.00 -16.74 31.25
CA ILE A 104 -15.27 -15.46 31.20
C ILE A 104 -13.79 -15.71 30.92
N LEU A 105 -13.19 -16.71 31.57
CA LEU A 105 -11.79 -17.07 31.37
C LEU A 105 -11.52 -17.55 29.94
N PHE A 106 -12.42 -18.38 29.40
CA PHE A 106 -12.38 -18.80 27.99
C PHE A 106 -12.49 -17.60 27.04
N LEU A 107 -13.45 -16.70 27.29
CA LEU A 107 -13.65 -15.50 26.48
C LEU A 107 -12.43 -14.58 26.51
N ALA A 108 -11.77 -14.44 27.67
CA ALA A 108 -10.55 -13.66 27.82
C ALA A 108 -9.41 -14.18 26.94
N VAL A 109 -9.19 -15.50 26.95
CA VAL A 109 -8.18 -16.16 26.12
C VAL A 109 -8.51 -15.97 24.64
N LEU A 110 -9.79 -16.11 24.27
CA LEU A 110 -10.24 -15.94 22.89
C LEU A 110 -10.04 -14.50 22.39
N LEU A 111 -10.41 -13.49 23.19
CA LEU A 111 -10.19 -12.08 22.87
C LEU A 111 -8.70 -11.72 22.74
N HIS A 112 -7.85 -12.26 23.62
CA HIS A 112 -6.40 -12.07 23.51
C HIS A 112 -5.86 -12.60 22.18
N TYR A 113 -6.30 -13.79 21.76
CA TYR A 113 -5.87 -14.38 20.51
C TYR A 113 -6.37 -13.58 19.29
N LEU A 114 -7.64 -13.16 19.30
CA LEU A 114 -8.21 -12.30 18.25
C LEU A 114 -7.45 -10.97 18.12
N GLY A 115 -7.11 -10.33 19.24
CA GLY A 115 -6.32 -9.09 19.23
C GLY A 115 -4.96 -9.27 18.56
N LYS A 116 -4.24 -10.36 18.87
CA LYS A 116 -2.97 -10.70 18.23
C LYS A 116 -3.11 -10.97 16.73
N MET A 117 -4.17 -11.69 16.34
CA MET A 117 -4.45 -11.98 14.94
C MET A 117 -4.71 -10.69 14.14
N MET A 118 -5.53 -9.78 14.70
CA MET A 118 -5.81 -8.47 14.11
C MET A 118 -4.52 -7.64 13.95
N GLU A 119 -3.67 -7.59 14.99
CA GLU A 119 -2.40 -6.87 14.91
C GLU A 119 -1.48 -7.45 13.82
N GLN A 120 -1.44 -8.78 13.66
CA GLN A 120 -0.67 -9.43 12.61
C GLN A 120 -1.23 -9.13 11.22
N PHE A 121 -2.56 -9.10 11.07
CA PHE A 121 -3.23 -8.76 9.82
C PHE A 121 -2.96 -7.32 9.41
N PHE A 122 -3.16 -6.34 10.32
CA PHE A 122 -2.84 -4.94 10.07
C PHE A 122 -1.37 -4.72 9.71
N ARG A 123 -0.45 -5.42 10.38
CA ARG A 123 0.98 -5.39 10.03
C ARG A 123 1.27 -5.95 8.64
N HIS A 124 0.50 -6.91 8.14
CA HIS A 124 0.70 -7.48 6.83
C HIS A 124 0.21 -6.53 5.71
N PHE A 125 -0.97 -5.93 5.89
CA PHE A 125 -1.52 -4.97 4.94
C PHE A 125 -0.66 -3.71 4.83
N THR A 126 -0.28 -3.13 5.96
CA THR A 126 0.59 -1.94 6.00
C THR A 126 1.99 -2.20 5.42
N LYS A 127 2.58 -3.39 5.68
CA LYS A 127 3.84 -3.78 5.03
C LYS A 127 3.73 -3.87 3.50
N LYS A 128 2.58 -4.29 2.98
CA LYS A 128 2.35 -4.39 1.53
C LYS A 128 2.28 -3.00 0.91
N GLU A 129 1.53 -2.08 1.51
CA GLU A 129 1.42 -0.70 1.07
C GLU A 129 2.77 0.03 1.13
N ALA A 130 3.52 -0.13 2.24
CA ALA A 130 4.87 0.44 2.37
C ALA A 130 5.85 -0.10 1.32
N ARG A 131 5.75 -1.38 0.95
CA ARG A 131 6.57 -1.95 -0.14
C ARG A 131 6.19 -1.37 -1.50
N GLN A 132 4.89 -1.16 -1.73
CA GLN A 132 4.40 -0.57 -2.98
C GLN A 132 4.81 0.90 -3.11
N SER A 133 4.71 1.68 -2.04
CA SER A 133 5.16 3.08 -2.03
C SER A 133 6.66 3.20 -2.24
N PHE A 134 7.46 2.31 -1.64
CA PHE A 134 8.90 2.25 -1.89
C PHE A 134 9.23 1.93 -3.36
N GLN A 135 8.54 0.96 -3.96
CA GLN A 135 8.69 0.64 -5.39
C GLN A 135 8.30 1.82 -6.28
N LEU A 136 7.27 2.58 -5.89
CA LEU A 136 6.81 3.75 -6.63
C LEU A 136 7.84 4.89 -6.55
N ILE A 137 8.41 5.14 -5.37
CA ILE A 137 9.53 6.08 -5.19
C ILE A 137 10.71 5.70 -6.08
N GLN A 138 11.10 4.43 -6.11
CA GLN A 138 12.19 3.97 -6.99
C GLN A 138 11.90 4.25 -8.47
N GLN A 139 10.66 4.05 -8.92
CA GLN A 139 10.27 4.37 -10.29
C GLN A 139 10.33 5.87 -10.58
N ILE A 140 9.91 6.72 -9.64
CA ILE A 140 10.03 8.17 -9.78
C ILE A 140 11.50 8.61 -9.86
N ILE A 141 12.38 8.06 -9.03
CA ILE A 141 13.82 8.36 -9.06
C ILE A 141 14.43 7.98 -10.42
N LEU A 142 14.05 6.84 -10.99
CA LEU A 142 14.49 6.45 -12.33
C LEU A 142 14.04 7.47 -13.38
N ILE A 143 12.80 7.98 -13.30
CA ILE A 143 12.30 9.03 -14.18
C ILE A 143 13.11 10.32 -13.99
N GLN A 144 13.43 10.71 -12.75
CA GLN A 144 14.28 11.89 -12.49
C GLN A 144 15.67 11.75 -13.10
N MET A 145 16.31 10.58 -12.98
CA MET A 145 17.62 10.34 -13.61
C MET A 145 17.54 10.41 -15.13
N ILE A 146 16.46 9.91 -15.71
CA ILE A 146 16.20 9.99 -17.14
C ILE A 146 16.03 11.45 -17.59
N LEU A 147 15.27 12.25 -16.85
CA LEU A 147 15.07 13.68 -17.13
C LEU A 147 16.38 14.45 -17.03
N LEU A 148 17.16 14.23 -15.97
CA LEU A 148 18.50 14.81 -15.81
C LEU A 148 19.40 14.46 -17.00
N THR A 149 19.34 13.22 -17.50
CA THR A 149 20.14 12.82 -18.66
C THR A 149 19.69 13.57 -19.91
N SER A 150 18.37 13.72 -20.12
CA SER A 150 17.84 14.46 -21.28
C SER A 150 18.03 15.98 -21.20
N GLU A 151 18.18 16.55 -20.01
CA GLU A 151 18.52 17.97 -19.83
C GLU A 151 19.98 18.25 -20.24
N ASN A 152 20.86 17.27 -20.04
CA ASN A 152 22.30 17.42 -20.26
C ASN A 152 22.80 16.81 -21.58
N THR A 153 21.92 16.21 -22.39
CA THR A 153 22.29 15.55 -23.65
C THR A 153 21.19 15.73 -24.70
N GLU A 154 21.52 15.56 -25.99
CA GLU A 154 20.51 15.49 -27.08
C GLU A 154 19.68 14.19 -27.06
N TYR A 155 19.86 13.34 -26.03
CA TYR A 155 19.16 12.07 -25.94
C TYR A 155 17.74 12.26 -25.41
N HIS A 156 16.76 11.84 -26.21
CA HIS A 156 15.36 11.78 -25.80
C HIS A 156 14.90 10.32 -25.61
N PRO A 157 15.01 9.77 -24.39
CA PRO A 157 14.81 8.34 -24.12
C PRO A 157 13.41 7.82 -24.45
N PHE A 158 12.42 8.71 -24.45
CA PHE A 158 11.02 8.37 -24.63
C PHE A 158 10.45 8.66 -26.02
N LEU A 159 11.19 9.32 -26.94
CA LEU A 159 10.65 9.73 -28.24
C LEU A 159 10.00 8.58 -29.04
N ALA A 160 10.67 7.42 -29.09
CA ALA A 160 10.16 6.26 -29.82
C ALA A 160 8.91 5.64 -29.17
N ILE A 161 8.77 5.78 -27.85
CA ILE A 161 7.63 5.27 -27.09
C ILE A 161 6.47 6.27 -27.12
N GLU A 162 6.77 7.56 -27.07
CA GLU A 162 5.81 8.66 -27.17
C GLU A 162 5.02 8.57 -28.48
N LYS A 163 5.70 8.38 -29.61
CA LYS A 163 5.03 8.16 -30.92
C LYS A 163 4.07 6.97 -30.87
N LYS A 164 4.50 5.83 -30.31
CA LYS A 164 3.65 4.63 -30.16
C LYS A 164 2.44 4.86 -29.24
N VAL A 165 2.57 5.73 -28.23
CA VAL A 165 1.46 6.12 -27.37
C VAL A 165 0.51 7.08 -28.08
N GLN A 166 1.02 8.04 -28.83
CA GLN A 166 0.21 8.99 -29.60
C GLN A 166 -0.64 8.28 -30.68
N GLU A 167 -0.10 7.24 -31.30
CA GLU A 167 -0.83 6.44 -32.29
C GLU A 167 -1.90 5.53 -31.66
N ASN A 168 -1.95 5.39 -30.33
CA ASN A 168 -2.79 4.41 -29.66
C ASN A 168 -3.79 5.02 -28.66
N PRO A 169 -5.10 5.02 -28.97
CA PRO A 169 -6.11 5.65 -28.12
C PRO A 169 -6.22 4.98 -26.74
N PHE A 170 -5.96 3.67 -26.61
CA PHE A 170 -6.00 2.98 -25.32
C PHE A 170 -4.84 3.39 -24.40
N LEU A 171 -3.64 3.60 -24.94
CA LEU A 171 -2.51 4.08 -24.13
C LEU A 171 -2.66 5.55 -23.73
N GLN A 172 -3.26 6.36 -24.61
CA GLN A 172 -3.67 7.71 -24.25
C GLN A 172 -4.73 7.71 -23.16
N GLU A 173 -5.75 6.86 -23.27
CA GLU A 173 -6.81 6.73 -22.26
C GLU A 173 -6.23 6.35 -20.89
N ILE A 174 -5.24 5.44 -20.87
CA ILE A 174 -4.51 5.09 -19.65
C ILE A 174 -3.87 6.33 -19.00
N ILE A 175 -3.23 7.21 -19.78
CA ILE A 175 -2.64 8.47 -19.28
C ILE A 175 -3.72 9.46 -18.81
N LEU A 176 -4.82 9.57 -19.56
CA LEU A 176 -5.93 10.49 -19.29
C LEU A 176 -6.84 10.03 -18.14
N SER A 177 -6.80 8.74 -17.80
CA SER A 177 -7.65 8.16 -16.75
C SER A 177 -7.35 8.78 -15.38
N LYS A 178 -8.40 9.16 -14.63
CA LYS A 178 -8.22 9.73 -13.28
C LYS A 178 -7.62 8.73 -12.29
N SER A 179 -7.71 7.43 -12.55
CA SER A 179 -7.23 6.36 -11.67
C SER A 179 -6.17 5.51 -12.38
N PHE A 180 -4.91 5.89 -12.24
CA PHE A 180 -3.78 5.04 -12.62
C PHE A 180 -3.34 4.11 -11.47
N LEU A 181 -3.80 4.39 -10.25
CA LEU A 181 -3.48 3.69 -9.00
C LEU A 181 -4.68 2.91 -8.46
#